data_AF-E6N8T2-F1
#
_entry.id   AF-E6N8T2-F1
#
_cell.length_a   1.000
_cell.length_b   1.000
_cell.length_c   1.000
_cell.angle_alpha   90.00
_cell.angle_beta   90.00
_cell.angle_gamma   90.00
#
_symmetry.space_group_name_H-M   'P 1'
#
loop_
_entity.id
_entity.type
_entity.pdbx_description
1 polymer ?
#
loop_
_entity_poly.entity_id
_entity_poly.type
_entity_poly.pdbx_seq_one_letter_code
_entity_poly.pdbx_strand_id
1 'polypeptide(L)'
;MKRRKQPTKEVTRARVERTRIYRYRVTLLEEPPETLDGFKIFGIEVKLGKGRHVDFPPDKRVLEVETTQEPLPMDVEVNAKYQRVDNRATIVRRRSLLFNMEKIESAKPP
;
A
#
# COMPACT_ATOMS: atom_id res chain seq x y z
N MET A 1 -57.79 -23.93 -11.22
CA MET A 1 -56.88 -22.91 -11.81
C MET A 1 -56.49 -21.91 -10.72
N LYS A 2 -55.26 -21.94 -10.21
CA LYS A 2 -54.78 -20.98 -9.19
C LYS A 2 -53.64 -20.15 -9.78
N ARG A 3 -53.86 -18.83 -9.87
CA ARG A 3 -52.91 -17.83 -10.37
C ARG A 3 -51.70 -17.75 -9.43
N ARG A 4 -50.50 -18.01 -9.94
CA ARG A 4 -49.25 -17.70 -9.22
C ARG A 4 -48.96 -16.21 -9.37
N LYS A 5 -48.91 -15.51 -8.23
CA LYS A 5 -48.34 -14.15 -8.13
C LYS A 5 -46.84 -14.24 -8.38
N GLN A 6 -46.33 -13.37 -9.25
CA GLN A 6 -44.90 -13.09 -9.37
C GLN A 6 -44.41 -12.42 -8.09
N PRO A 7 -43.16 -12.65 -7.69
CA PRO A 7 -42.33 -11.60 -7.13
C PRO A 7 -41.45 -11.07 -8.25
N THR A 8 -41.68 -9.81 -8.63
CA THR A 8 -40.78 -9.00 -9.43
C THR A 8 -39.41 -9.02 -8.76
N LYS A 9 -38.43 -9.57 -9.48
CA LYS A 9 -37.01 -9.45 -9.17
C LYS A 9 -36.62 -7.97 -9.29
N GLU A 10 -36.86 -7.19 -8.25
CA GLU A 10 -36.02 -6.05 -7.93
C GLU A 10 -34.65 -6.61 -7.52
N VAL A 11 -33.86 -7.01 -8.52
CA VAL A 11 -32.42 -7.19 -8.35
C VAL A 11 -31.88 -5.78 -8.31
N THR A 12 -31.96 -5.21 -7.11
CA THR A 12 -31.09 -4.21 -6.52
C THR A 12 -29.82 -4.10 -7.34
N ARG A 13 -29.78 -3.16 -8.29
CA ARG A 13 -28.53 -2.68 -8.88
C ARG A 13 -27.76 -2.13 -7.69
N ALA A 14 -26.84 -2.98 -7.22
CA ALA A 14 -25.97 -2.73 -6.10
C ALA A 14 -25.38 -1.33 -6.28
N ARG A 15 -25.83 -0.46 -5.39
CA ARG A 15 -25.20 0.76 -4.92
C ARG A 15 -23.71 0.76 -5.30
N VAL A 16 -23.36 1.48 -6.36
CA VAL A 16 -21.96 1.84 -6.61
C VAL A 16 -21.62 2.85 -5.51
N GLU A 17 -21.29 2.34 -4.33
CA GLU A 17 -20.63 3.15 -3.31
C GLU A 17 -19.31 3.57 -3.95
N ARG A 18 -19.23 4.85 -4.31
CA ARG A 18 -17.99 5.50 -4.73
C ARG A 18 -17.04 5.42 -3.53
N THR A 19 -16.30 4.34 -3.41
CA THR A 19 -15.25 4.20 -2.39
C THR A 19 -14.27 5.33 -2.61
N ARG A 20 -14.19 6.25 -1.64
CA ARG A 20 -13.24 7.36 -1.70
C ARG A 20 -11.84 6.77 -1.62
N ILE A 21 -11.02 7.09 -2.62
CA ILE A 21 -9.60 6.73 -2.65
C ILE A 21 -8.81 7.95 -2.20
N TYR A 22 -8.06 7.78 -1.12
CA TYR A 22 -7.15 8.77 -0.58
C TYR A 22 -5.73 8.47 -1.06
N ARG A 23 -5.04 9.51 -1.51
CA ARG A 23 -3.67 9.42 -1.99
C ARG A 23 -2.74 10.10 -1.00
N TYR A 24 -1.61 9.45 -0.75
CA TYR A 24 -0.58 10.00 0.12
C TYR A 24 0.77 9.90 -0.56
N ARG A 25 1.58 10.93 -0.36
CA ARG A 25 2.99 10.98 -0.71
C ARG A 25 3.80 10.64 0.52
N VAL A 26 4.59 9.58 0.43
CA VAL A 26 5.57 9.18 1.43
C VAL A 26 6.95 9.55 0.89
N THR A 27 7.68 10.39 1.62
CA THR A 27 9.03 10.85 1.25
C THR A 27 10.02 10.25 2.22
N LEU A 28 11.00 9.50 1.72
CA LEU A 28 12.08 8.97 2.54
C LEU A 28 13.00 10.11 3.01
N LEU A 29 13.33 10.11 4.30
CA LEU A 29 14.21 11.12 4.92
C LEU A 29 15.67 10.64 5.00
N GLU A 30 15.93 9.38 4.67
CA GLU A 30 17.26 8.79 4.65
C GLU A 30 17.46 7.90 3.42
N GLU A 31 18.73 7.71 3.04
CA GLU A 31 19.14 6.73 2.03
C GLU A 31 19.37 5.38 2.68
N PRO A 32 18.64 4.32 2.27
CA PRO A 32 19.00 2.99 2.69
C PRO A 32 20.35 2.61 2.05
N PRO A 33 21.31 2.07 2.81
CA PRO A 33 22.58 1.63 2.24
C PRO A 33 22.33 0.52 1.22
N GLU A 34 23.18 0.43 0.19
CA GLU A 34 23.07 -0.61 -0.85
C GLU A 34 23.20 -2.03 -0.28
N THR A 35 23.95 -2.15 0.82
CA THR A 35 24.15 -3.42 1.52
C THR A 35 23.97 -3.29 3.02
N LEU A 36 23.56 -4.39 3.66
CA LEU A 36 23.38 -4.51 5.11
C LEU A 36 23.80 -5.91 5.54
N ASP A 37 24.89 -6.06 6.30
CA ASP A 37 25.41 -7.35 6.78
C ASP A 37 25.55 -8.44 5.69
N GLY A 38 26.01 -8.04 4.50
CA GLY A 38 26.15 -8.93 3.33
C GLY A 38 24.84 -9.23 2.59
N PHE A 39 23.73 -8.57 2.94
CA PHE A 39 22.50 -8.57 2.14
C PHE A 39 22.50 -7.38 1.19
N LYS A 40 21.92 -7.53 -0.01
CA LYS A 40 21.75 -6.45 -1.00
C LYS A 40 20.33 -5.90 -0.97
N ILE A 41 20.17 -4.59 -1.04
CA ILE A 41 18.85 -3.97 -1.14
C ILE A 41 18.17 -4.41 -2.45
N PHE A 42 16.86 -4.63 -2.40
CA PHE A 42 16.06 -4.96 -3.59
C PHE A 42 14.71 -4.24 -3.67
N GLY A 43 14.32 -3.49 -2.65
CA GLY A 43 13.10 -2.68 -2.69
C GLY A 43 12.80 -1.96 -1.39
N ILE A 44 11.72 -1.19 -1.39
CA ILE A 44 11.16 -0.48 -0.24
C ILE A 44 9.69 -0.90 -0.10
N GLU A 45 9.28 -1.26 1.12
CA GLU A 45 7.93 -1.67 1.47
C GLU A 45 7.27 -0.59 2.32
N VAL A 46 6.14 -0.05 1.86
CA VAL A 46 5.27 0.83 2.67
C VAL A 46 4.09 0.03 3.16
N LYS A 47 3.93 -0.14 4.47
CA LYS A 47 2.75 -0.75 5.09
C LYS A 47 1.79 0.32 5.57
N LEU A 48 0.52 0.17 5.19
CA LEU A 48 -0.58 1.04 5.59
C LEU A 48 -1.52 0.25 6.51
N GLY A 49 -1.15 0.15 7.79
CA GLY A 49 -1.91 -0.58 8.79
C GLY A 49 -1.91 -2.10 8.60
N LYS A 50 -2.96 -2.78 9.08
CA LYS A 50 -3.03 -4.24 9.14
C LYS A 50 -3.24 -4.86 7.75
N GLY A 51 -2.13 -5.16 7.09
CA GLY A 51 -2.07 -6.09 5.95
C GLY A 51 -2.00 -5.45 4.56
N ARG A 52 -2.12 -4.13 4.43
CA ARG A 52 -1.87 -3.45 3.15
C ARG A 52 -0.41 -3.04 3.08
N HIS A 53 0.30 -3.52 2.07
CA HIS A 53 1.65 -3.07 1.77
C HIS A 53 1.83 -2.83 0.29
N VAL A 54 2.69 -1.88 -0.05
CA VAL A 54 3.05 -1.52 -1.42
C VAL A 54 4.56 -1.58 -1.53
N ASP A 55 5.06 -2.32 -2.52
CA ASP A 55 6.48 -2.44 -2.80
C ASP A 55 6.91 -1.44 -3.88
N PHE A 56 8.08 -0.85 -3.67
CA PHE A 56 8.70 0.12 -4.56
C PHE A 56 10.15 -0.28 -4.89
N PRO A 57 10.67 0.17 -6.04
CA PRO A 57 12.09 0.06 -6.36
C PRO A 57 12.98 0.75 -5.31
N PRO A 58 14.20 0.24 -5.06
CA PRO A 58 15.09 0.74 -4.01
C PRO A 58 15.62 2.16 -4.27
N ASP A 59 15.61 2.61 -5.52
CA ASP A 59 16.03 3.95 -5.97
C ASP A 59 14.92 5.01 -5.80
N LYS A 60 13.67 4.60 -5.56
CA LYS A 60 12.54 5.53 -5.46
C LYS A 60 12.48 6.19 -4.08
N ARG A 61 12.55 7.53 -4.04
CA ARG A 61 12.48 8.32 -2.79
C ARG A 61 11.10 8.87 -2.45
N VAL A 62 10.30 9.10 -3.48
CA VAL A 62 8.94 9.61 -3.36
C VAL A 62 7.99 8.47 -3.72
N LEU A 63 7.27 7.98 -2.72
CA LEU A 63 6.42 6.80 -2.82
C LEU A 63 4.96 7.28 -2.74
N GLU A 64 4.19 7.04 -3.79
CA GLU A 64 2.77 7.38 -3.79
C GLU A 64 1.97 6.14 -3.47
N VAL A 65 1.13 6.23 -2.44
CA VAL A 65 0.30 5.14 -1.97
C VAL A 65 -1.15 5.56 -1.92
N GLU A 66 -2.03 4.61 -2.26
CA GLU A 66 -3.47 4.80 -2.25
C GLU A 66 -4.10 3.96 -1.13
N THR A 67 -5.08 4.53 -0.44
CA THR A 67 -5.87 3.81 0.56
C THR A 67 -7.32 4.24 0.53
N THR A 68 -8.20 3.33 0.93
CA THR A 68 -9.62 3.61 1.15
C THR A 68 -9.94 3.96 2.60
N GLN A 69 -8.92 3.99 3.48
CA GLN A 69 -9.06 4.24 4.91
C GLN A 69 -8.66 5.68 5.25
N GLU A 70 -9.53 6.38 5.97
CA GLU A 70 -9.26 7.69 6.58
C GLU A 70 -9.96 7.74 7.96
N PRO A 71 -9.27 8.15 9.04
CA PRO A 71 -7.85 8.55 9.08
C PRO A 71 -6.91 7.37 8.76
N LEU A 72 -5.68 7.67 8.32
CA LEU A 72 -4.67 6.62 8.19
C LEU A 72 -4.49 5.95 9.56
N PRO A 73 -4.43 4.62 9.62
CA PRO A 73 -4.03 3.96 10.85
C PRO A 73 -2.65 4.48 11.25
N MET A 74 -2.44 4.77 12.54
CA MET A 74 -1.18 5.28 13.06
C MET A 74 0.02 4.34 12.78
N ASP A 75 -0.25 3.11 12.35
CA ASP A 75 0.71 2.05 12.08
C ASP A 75 1.25 2.09 10.63
N VAL A 76 1.64 3.27 10.12
CA VAL A 76 2.34 3.35 8.84
C VAL A 76 3.82 3.00 9.08
N GLU A 77 4.31 2.01 8.34
CA GLU A 77 5.73 1.62 8.38
C GLU A 77 6.34 1.73 6.99
N VAL A 78 7.58 2.19 6.91
CA VAL A 78 8.37 2.17 5.68
C VAL A 78 9.64 1.38 5.95
N ASN A 79 9.90 0.36 5.15
CA ASN A 79 11.00 -0.56 5.36
C ASN A 79 11.82 -0.75 4.08
N ALA A 80 13.14 -0.61 4.16
CA ALA A 80 14.03 -1.14 3.13
C ALA A 80 14.09 -2.66 3.23
N LYS A 81 13.97 -3.34 2.08
CA LYS A 81 14.04 -4.78 1.92
C LYS A 81 15.39 -5.18 1.35
N TYR A 82 16.05 -6.09 2.06
CA TYR A 82 17.35 -6.64 1.73
C TYR A 82 17.26 -8.14 1.51
N GLN A 83 17.98 -8.67 0.52
CA GLN A 83 18.02 -10.09 0.22
C GLN A 83 19.45 -10.62 0.19
N ARG A 84 19.61 -11.85 0.64
CA ARG A 84 20.82 -12.65 0.47
C ARG A 84 20.41 -14.06 0.04
N VAL A 85 21.15 -14.64 -0.91
CA VAL A 85 20.98 -16.04 -1.29
C VAL A 85 22.03 -16.86 -0.55
N ASP A 86 21.59 -17.85 0.22
CA ASP A 86 22.44 -18.70 1.06
C ASP A 86 22.06 -20.16 0.82
N ASN A 87 22.98 -20.97 0.29
CA ASN A 87 22.79 -22.42 0.08
C ASN A 87 21.41 -22.83 -0.48
N ARG A 88 20.89 -22.07 -1.47
CA ARG A 88 19.58 -22.21 -2.16
C ARG A 88 18.35 -21.57 -1.48
N ALA A 89 18.49 -20.98 -0.30
CA ALA A 89 17.41 -20.21 0.33
C ALA A 89 17.60 -18.69 0.10
N THR A 90 16.51 -17.98 -0.18
CA THR A 90 16.48 -16.51 -0.19
C THR A 90 16.08 -16.02 1.19
N ILE A 91 17.00 -15.33 1.87
CA ILE A 91 16.76 -14.74 3.18
C ILE A 91 16.43 -13.26 2.97
N VAL A 92 15.30 -12.81 3.52
CA VAL A 92 14.86 -11.41 3.46
C VAL A 92 14.99 -10.75 4.82
N ARG A 93 15.63 -9.58 4.85
CA ARG A 93 15.74 -8.73 6.03
C ARG A 93 15.08 -7.37 5.75
N ARG A 94 14.46 -6.80 6.77
CA ARG A 94 13.84 -5.48 6.72
C ARG A 94 14.55 -4.51 7.66
N ARG A 95 14.74 -3.28 7.22
CA ARG A 95 15.24 -2.17 8.04
C ARG A 95 14.22 -1.03 7.94
N SER A 96 13.70 -0.57 9.07
CA SER A 96 12.79 0.57 9.10
C SER A 96 13.50 1.85 8.65
N LEU A 97 12.78 2.69 7.91
CA LEU A 97 13.27 3.96 7.39
C LEU A 97 12.51 5.11 8.02
N LEU A 98 13.21 6.23 8.21
CA LEU A 98 12.58 7.51 8.49
C LEU A 98 11.88 8.05 7.25
N PHE A 99 10.67 8.54 7.43
CA PHE A 99 9.84 9.08 6.35
C PHE A 99 9.00 10.26 6.83
N ASN A 100 8.62 11.12 5.89
CA ASN A 100 7.53 12.08 6.04
C ASN A 100 6.34 11.63 5.17
N MET A 101 5.11 11.95 5.56
CA MET A 101 3.92 11.55 4.83
C MET A 101 2.91 12.70 4.73
N GLU A 102 2.45 12.96 3.52
CA GLU A 102 1.56 14.06 3.21
C GLU A 102 0.37 13.57 2.38
N LYS A 103 -0.82 14.07 2.68
CA LYS A 103 -2.01 13.78 1.86
C LYS A 103 -1.89 14.57 0.55
N ILE A 104 -2.01 13.87 -0.57
CA ILE A 104 -2.11 14.53 -1.87
C ILE A 104 -3.56 14.96 -2.03
N GLU A 105 -3.80 16.27 -2.03
CA GLU A 105 -5.09 16.79 -2.45
C GLU A 105 -5.27 16.49 -3.94
N SER A 106 -6.09 15.49 -4.24
CA SER A 106 -6.56 15.26 -5.61
C SER A 106 -7.26 16.53 -6.04
N ALA A 107 -6.67 17.27 -6.99
CA ALA A 107 -7.32 18.41 -7.63
C ALA A 107 -8.75 17.99 -8.00
N LYS A 108 -9.74 18.83 -7.64
CA LYS A 108 -11.12 18.65 -8.08
C LYS A 108 -11.10 18.31 -9.58
N PRO A 109 -11.82 17.26 -10.04
CA PRO A 109 -12.03 17.12 -11.47
C PRO A 109 -12.64 18.45 -11.99
N PRO A 110 -12.18 18.96 -13.14
CA PRO A 110 -12.70 20.19 -13.72
C PRO A 110 -14.22 20.14 -13.91
#